data_AF-A0A841U1P3-F1
#
_entry.id   AF-A0A841U1P3-F1
#
_cell.length_a   1.000
_cell.length_b   1.000
_cell.length_c   1.000
_cell.angle_alpha   90.00
_cell.angle_beta   90.00
_cell.angle_gamma   90.00
#
_symmetry.space_group_name_H-M   'P 1'
#
loop_
_entity.id
_entity.type
_entity.pdbx_description
1 polymer ?
#
loop_
_entity_poly.entity_id
_entity_poly.type
_entity_poly.pdbx_seq_one_letter_code
_entity_poly.pdbx_strand_id
1 'polypeptide(L)'
;MRIKTYLSMLVALVLLLSTGATALAADYTIVFGGVGPGGGTYSLGQPLSTGYSAVTSKWNQPRNVTSGTNPHRGVDVTAAMNTNVLAVCDGWILSQDDGTENYLEFMCDRNGDNTKNDDLKIYYDHVEEVGFVANNVKVTKGTKIAESGDEDGAYDPHLHFGAKAVRTGTTEVWMRNEPYYRSVSAWNYGKDLDFISNVAWNAGDTISVSSYVMNNGTPSDVTAVAFHRANGTSTWTSSTMTKSGTGKSAVFTFDLGNTYSTGTVVNVMVRATRPGLSVYDDAFMIPKYAQPAENPNSTANKYDYFSCTIGQTACTAVVTS
;
A
#
# COMPACT_ATOMS: atom_id res chain seq x y z
N MET A 1 28.92 23.96 54.89
CA MET A 1 28.71 24.65 53.59
C MET A 1 29.40 23.89 52.45
N ARG A 2 29.06 22.62 52.17
CA ARG A 2 29.60 21.84 51.02
C ARG A 2 28.64 20.79 50.43
N ILE A 3 27.43 20.62 50.99
CA ILE A 3 26.47 19.59 50.57
C ILE A 3 25.50 20.09 49.48
N LYS A 4 25.25 21.41 49.40
CA LYS A 4 24.34 21.99 48.40
C LYS A 4 24.87 22.00 46.97
N THR A 5 26.18 21.87 46.76
CA THR A 5 26.79 21.94 45.42
C THR A 5 26.77 20.61 44.68
N TYR A 6 26.79 19.48 45.39
CA TYR A 6 26.79 18.15 44.76
C TYR A 6 25.38 17.67 44.33
N LEU A 7 24.32 18.11 45.01
CA LEU A 7 22.95 17.74 44.65
C LEU A 7 22.48 18.42 43.34
N SER A 8 22.94 19.65 43.08
CA SER A 8 22.63 20.36 41.82
C SER A 8 23.35 19.78 40.60
N MET A 9 24.54 19.20 40.77
CA MET A 9 25.24 18.50 39.68
C MET A 9 24.61 17.14 39.34
N LEU A 10 24.04 16.42 40.32
CA LEU A 10 23.42 15.13 40.08
C LEU A 10 22.09 15.25 39.32
N VAL A 11 21.29 16.29 39.60
CA VAL A 11 20.02 16.55 38.88
C VAL A 11 20.28 17.01 37.44
N ALA A 12 21.34 17.78 37.20
CA ALA A 12 21.75 18.16 35.84
C ALA A 12 22.26 16.95 35.02
N LEU A 13 22.94 15.99 35.66
CA LEU A 13 23.42 14.78 34.98
C LEU A 13 22.29 13.78 34.67
N VAL A 14 21.25 13.70 35.52
CA VAL A 14 20.07 12.85 35.26
C VAL A 14 19.17 13.43 34.17
N LEU A 15 19.12 14.75 33.99
CA LEU A 15 18.40 15.41 32.88
C LEU A 15 19.15 15.36 31.54
N LEU A 16 20.45 15.05 31.54
CA LEU A 16 21.25 14.82 30.32
C LEU A 16 21.19 13.36 29.83
N LEU A 17 20.63 12.45 30.63
CA LEU A 17 20.49 11.02 30.31
C LEU A 17 19.06 10.64 29.89
N SER A 18 18.10 11.56 29.95
CA SER A 18 16.75 11.34 29.42
C SER A 18 16.60 12.02 28.06
N THR A 19 16.06 11.28 27.10
CA THR A 19 15.67 11.70 25.73
C THR A 19 16.73 11.66 24.64
N GLY A 20 17.59 10.65 24.66
CA GLY A 20 18.07 10.06 23.41
C GLY A 20 16.96 9.23 22.75
N ALA A 21 15.84 9.85 22.36
CA ALA A 21 14.91 9.19 21.45
C ALA A 21 15.68 9.00 20.14
N THR A 22 16.06 7.77 19.83
CA THR A 22 16.63 7.45 18.52
C THR A 22 15.58 7.82 17.48
N ALA A 23 15.75 8.97 16.83
CA ALA A 23 15.02 9.28 15.62
C ALA A 23 15.36 8.16 14.62
N LEU A 24 14.43 7.23 14.43
CA LEU A 24 14.60 6.19 13.44
C LEU A 24 14.55 6.87 12.07
N ALA A 25 15.59 6.65 11.26
CA ALA A 25 15.70 7.24 9.94
C ALA A 25 14.60 6.66 9.02
N ALA A 26 14.04 7.50 8.15
CA ALA A 26 13.14 7.03 7.09
C ALA A 26 13.87 6.06 6.14
N ASP A 27 13.20 4.97 5.75
CA ASP A 27 13.66 4.00 4.75
C ASP A 27 13.13 4.39 3.36
N TYR A 28 14.06 4.76 2.48
CA TYR A 28 13.78 5.17 1.11
C TYR A 28 13.99 4.05 0.08
N THR A 29 13.95 2.80 0.51
CA THR A 29 13.88 1.66 -0.41
C THR A 29 12.56 1.74 -1.19
N ILE A 30 12.66 1.75 -2.52
CA ILE A 30 11.49 1.75 -3.40
C ILE A 30 10.90 0.34 -3.43
N VAL A 31 9.72 0.18 -2.83
CA VAL A 31 9.04 -1.12 -2.69
C VAL A 31 7.60 -1.11 -3.18
N PHE A 32 7.08 0.09 -3.49
CA PHE A 32 5.73 0.28 -3.98
C PHE A 32 5.70 0.92 -5.38
N GLY A 33 4.71 0.52 -6.15
CA GLY A 33 4.30 1.15 -7.39
C GLY A 33 2.85 1.61 -7.34
N GLY A 34 2.49 2.47 -8.29
CA GLY A 34 1.11 2.94 -8.46
C GLY A 34 0.19 1.89 -9.08
N VAL A 35 -0.54 2.29 -10.12
CA VAL A 35 -1.38 1.36 -10.88
C VAL A 35 -0.48 0.47 -11.73
N GLY A 36 -0.54 -0.84 -11.49
CA GLY A 36 0.21 -1.83 -12.27
C GLY A 36 -0.40 -2.10 -13.66
N PRO A 37 0.25 -2.96 -14.45
CA PRO A 37 -0.19 -3.30 -15.80
C PRO A 37 -1.61 -3.87 -15.84
N GLY A 38 -2.50 -3.22 -16.58
CA GLY A 38 -3.91 -3.63 -16.70
C GLY A 38 -4.80 -3.20 -15.54
N GLY A 39 -4.29 -2.50 -14.53
CA GLY A 39 -5.12 -1.98 -13.45
C GLY A 39 -6.27 -1.12 -13.98
N GLY A 40 -7.51 -1.44 -13.58
CA GLY A 40 -8.73 -0.79 -14.04
C GLY A 40 -9.32 -1.33 -15.35
N THR A 41 -8.61 -2.21 -16.06
CA THR A 41 -9.08 -2.84 -17.32
C THR A 41 -9.04 -4.37 -17.29
N TYR A 42 -8.21 -4.94 -16.42
CA TYR A 42 -8.09 -6.37 -16.17
C TYR A 42 -8.62 -6.70 -14.78
N SER A 43 -9.48 -7.73 -14.68
CA SER A 43 -10.08 -8.14 -13.42
C SER A 43 -9.51 -9.47 -12.95
N LEU A 44 -9.00 -9.47 -11.73
CA LEU A 44 -8.49 -10.65 -11.05
C LEU A 44 -9.65 -11.40 -10.35
N GLY A 45 -9.53 -12.71 -10.28
CA GLY A 45 -10.46 -13.62 -9.60
C GLY A 45 -10.24 -13.67 -8.10
N GLN A 46 -11.08 -14.42 -7.39
CA GLN A 46 -10.88 -14.67 -5.96
C GLN A 46 -9.62 -15.52 -5.72
N PRO A 47 -8.83 -15.22 -4.68
CA PRO A 47 -7.59 -15.96 -4.39
C PRO A 47 -7.84 -17.23 -3.56
N LEU A 48 -9.04 -17.44 -3.00
CA LEU A 48 -9.35 -18.57 -2.13
C LEU A 48 -10.62 -19.30 -2.60
N SER A 49 -10.71 -20.60 -2.34
CA SER A 49 -11.92 -21.38 -2.65
C SER A 49 -13.15 -20.99 -1.83
N THR A 50 -12.95 -20.33 -0.69
CA THR A 50 -14.02 -19.78 0.17
C THR A 50 -14.60 -18.47 -0.35
N GLY A 51 -14.04 -17.91 -1.43
CA GLY A 51 -14.49 -16.66 -2.02
C GLY A 51 -13.61 -15.47 -1.71
N TYR A 52 -14.21 -14.29 -1.73
CA TYR A 52 -13.57 -13.03 -1.34
C TYR A 52 -13.60 -12.86 0.19
N SER A 53 -12.70 -13.55 0.88
CA SER A 53 -12.56 -13.53 2.35
C SER A 53 -12.36 -12.12 2.93
N ALA A 54 -12.66 -11.95 4.22
CA ALA A 54 -12.46 -10.69 4.91
C ALA A 54 -10.98 -10.27 4.90
N VAL A 55 -10.72 -8.99 4.60
CA VAL A 55 -9.38 -8.40 4.67
C VAL A 55 -9.01 -8.11 6.13
N THR A 56 -7.86 -8.58 6.57
CA THR A 56 -7.32 -8.38 7.93
C THR A 56 -6.26 -7.28 7.96
N SER A 57 -5.54 -7.06 6.84
CA SER A 57 -4.56 -5.98 6.66
C SER A 57 -4.44 -5.59 5.20
N LYS A 58 -4.42 -4.28 4.91
CA LYS A 58 -4.49 -3.73 3.54
C LYS A 58 -3.10 -3.45 2.97
N TRP A 59 -2.99 -3.37 1.66
CA TRP A 59 -1.78 -2.93 0.99
C TRP A 59 -1.45 -1.47 1.29
N ASN A 60 -0.16 -1.19 1.51
CA ASN A 60 0.37 0.11 1.91
C ASN A 60 -0.27 0.66 3.20
N GLN A 61 -0.78 -0.23 4.07
CA GLN A 61 -1.26 0.14 5.40
C GLN A 61 -0.10 0.26 6.38
N PRO A 62 0.06 1.39 7.08
CA PRO A 62 0.99 1.49 8.20
C PRO A 62 0.67 0.47 9.31
N ARG A 63 1.67 -0.21 9.86
CA ARG A 63 1.51 -1.28 10.86
C ARG A 63 2.46 -1.12 12.06
N ASN A 64 2.00 -1.52 13.25
CA ASN A 64 2.89 -1.69 14.41
C ASN A 64 3.39 -3.14 14.44
N VAL A 65 4.44 -3.45 13.69
CA VAL A 65 5.00 -4.79 13.66
C VAL A 65 6.46 -4.79 14.05
N THR A 66 6.83 -5.73 14.92
CA THR A 66 8.22 -5.99 15.31
C THR A 66 8.94 -6.88 14.29
N SER A 67 8.18 -7.65 13.50
CA SER A 67 8.63 -8.49 12.40
C SER A 67 7.74 -8.24 11.17
N GLY A 68 8.29 -8.40 9.96
CA GLY A 68 7.57 -8.13 8.71
C GLY A 68 7.68 -6.67 8.21
N THR A 69 6.85 -6.31 7.24
CA THR A 69 6.99 -5.06 6.47
C THR A 69 6.07 -3.94 6.98
N ASN A 70 6.54 -2.70 6.96
CA ASN A 70 5.72 -1.52 7.26
C ASN A 70 6.09 -0.37 6.30
N PRO A 71 5.12 0.21 5.54
CA PRO A 71 3.76 -0.28 5.34
C PRO A 71 3.70 -1.69 4.75
N HIS A 72 2.52 -2.27 4.90
CA HIS A 72 2.24 -3.62 4.48
C HIS A 72 2.40 -3.82 2.96
N ARG A 73 3.23 -4.78 2.57
CA ARG A 73 3.55 -5.10 1.17
C ARG A 73 2.65 -6.20 0.59
N GLY A 74 1.35 -5.96 0.51
CA GLY A 74 0.38 -6.94 0.02
C GLY A 74 -0.93 -6.81 0.79
N VAL A 75 -1.78 -7.83 0.74
CA VAL A 75 -3.07 -7.86 1.44
C VAL A 75 -3.16 -9.18 2.19
N ASP A 76 -3.55 -9.10 3.46
CA ASP A 76 -3.83 -10.27 4.28
C ASP A 76 -5.35 -10.48 4.28
N VAL A 77 -5.77 -11.70 3.97
CA VAL A 77 -7.17 -12.11 4.02
C VAL A 77 -7.33 -13.33 4.93
N THR A 78 -8.41 -13.38 5.69
CA THR A 78 -8.69 -14.51 6.58
C THR A 78 -8.82 -15.80 5.77
N ALA A 79 -8.04 -16.81 6.15
CA ALA A 79 -8.09 -18.14 5.58
C ALA A 79 -7.79 -19.14 6.69
N ALA A 80 -8.57 -20.21 6.82
CA ALA A 80 -8.13 -21.30 7.68
C ALA A 80 -6.89 -21.94 7.05
N MET A 81 -6.00 -22.50 7.86
CA MET A 81 -4.92 -23.34 7.35
C MET A 81 -5.49 -24.42 6.41
N ASN A 82 -4.76 -24.72 5.34
CA ASN A 82 -5.17 -25.67 4.29
C ASN A 82 -6.34 -25.21 3.40
N THR A 83 -6.71 -23.92 3.44
CA THR A 83 -7.69 -23.39 2.49
C THR A 83 -7.06 -23.34 1.10
N ASN A 84 -7.75 -23.88 0.09
CA ASN A 84 -7.23 -23.87 -1.28
C ASN A 84 -7.02 -22.44 -1.78
N VAL A 85 -5.79 -22.15 -2.19
CA VAL A 85 -5.38 -20.95 -2.90
C VAL A 85 -5.58 -21.17 -4.40
N LEU A 86 -6.22 -20.21 -5.06
CA LEU A 86 -6.61 -20.28 -6.46
C LEU A 86 -5.83 -19.28 -7.31
N ALA A 87 -5.53 -19.66 -8.55
CA ALA A 87 -5.02 -18.76 -9.56
C ALA A 87 -6.03 -17.65 -9.83
N VAL A 88 -5.66 -16.39 -9.57
CA VAL A 88 -6.55 -15.24 -9.78
C VAL A 88 -6.66 -14.81 -11.25
N CYS A 89 -5.86 -15.39 -12.14
CA CYS A 89 -5.84 -15.16 -13.57
C CYS A 89 -5.45 -16.45 -14.31
N ASP A 90 -5.71 -16.49 -15.61
CA ASP A 90 -5.02 -17.46 -16.47
C ASP A 90 -3.53 -17.07 -16.46
N GLY A 91 -2.62 -18.04 -16.45
CA GLY A 91 -1.22 -17.70 -16.30
C GLY A 91 -0.33 -18.87 -15.90
N TRP A 92 0.91 -18.58 -15.51
CA TRP A 92 1.94 -19.58 -15.22
C TRP A 92 2.45 -19.48 -13.79
N ILE A 93 2.67 -20.63 -13.16
CA ILE A 93 3.51 -20.73 -11.97
C ILE A 93 4.95 -20.39 -12.37
N LEU A 94 5.60 -19.44 -11.68
CA LEU A 94 6.99 -19.07 -11.92
C LEU A 94 7.93 -19.83 -10.99
N SER A 95 7.61 -19.80 -9.70
CA SER A 95 8.37 -20.37 -8.59
C SER A 95 7.42 -20.60 -7.42
N GLN A 96 7.80 -21.51 -6.54
CA GLN A 96 7.06 -21.87 -5.34
C GLN A 96 8.00 -22.56 -4.35
N ASP A 97 7.78 -22.36 -3.06
CA ASP A 97 8.53 -22.96 -1.96
C ASP A 97 7.61 -23.06 -0.73
N ASP A 98 7.55 -24.21 -0.07
CA ASP A 98 6.82 -24.46 1.19
C ASP A 98 7.75 -24.98 2.30
N GLY A 99 9.06 -24.75 2.16
CA GLY A 99 10.06 -25.25 3.09
C GLY A 99 10.79 -24.18 3.89
N THR A 100 11.10 -23.03 3.27
CA THR A 100 11.91 -21.97 3.88
C THR A 100 11.24 -20.59 3.76
N GLU A 101 10.70 -20.29 2.59
CA GLU A 101 10.15 -18.97 2.26
C GLU A 101 8.61 -18.99 2.13
N ASN A 102 7.98 -20.16 2.08
CA ASN A 102 6.51 -20.35 2.12
C ASN A 102 5.74 -19.43 1.15
N TYR A 103 6.07 -19.48 -0.15
CA TYR A 103 5.48 -18.62 -1.18
C TYR A 103 5.14 -19.34 -2.49
N LEU A 104 4.37 -18.64 -3.33
CA LEU A 104 4.15 -18.94 -4.74
C LEU A 104 4.12 -17.65 -5.58
N GLU A 105 4.90 -17.61 -6.66
CA GLU A 105 4.90 -16.53 -7.64
C GLU A 105 4.17 -16.94 -8.92
N PHE A 106 3.18 -16.15 -9.33
CA PHE A 106 2.32 -16.43 -10.48
C PHE A 106 2.36 -15.28 -11.49
N MET A 107 2.43 -15.57 -12.79
CA MET A 107 2.38 -14.54 -13.83
C MET A 107 1.09 -14.65 -14.64
N CYS A 108 0.31 -13.56 -14.71
CA CYS A 108 -0.92 -13.54 -15.47
C CYS A 108 -0.65 -13.49 -16.98
N ASP A 109 -1.38 -14.28 -17.76
CA ASP A 109 -1.61 -14.09 -19.20
C ASP A 109 -2.72 -13.04 -19.37
N ARG A 110 -2.32 -11.76 -19.41
CA ARG A 110 -3.27 -10.65 -19.37
C ARG A 110 -3.89 -10.39 -20.74
N ASN A 111 -3.11 -10.61 -21.80
CA ASN A 111 -3.54 -10.35 -23.17
C ASN A 111 -4.20 -11.59 -23.83
N GLY A 112 -4.11 -12.77 -23.20
CA GLY A 112 -4.72 -14.02 -23.66
C GLY A 112 -3.99 -14.67 -24.84
N ASP A 113 -2.74 -14.29 -25.11
CA ASP A 113 -1.99 -14.73 -26.28
C ASP A 113 -1.28 -16.08 -26.08
N ASN A 114 -1.34 -16.67 -24.87
CA ASN A 114 -0.66 -17.89 -24.47
C ASN A 114 0.88 -17.82 -24.51
N THR A 115 1.45 -16.62 -24.44
CA THR A 115 2.89 -16.38 -24.40
C THR A 115 3.30 -15.91 -23.01
N LYS A 116 4.36 -16.52 -22.47
CA LYS A 116 4.89 -16.17 -21.15
C LYS A 116 5.77 -14.90 -21.25
N ASN A 117 5.17 -13.74 -21.47
CA ASN A 117 5.87 -12.45 -21.64
C ASN A 117 5.18 -11.22 -20.99
N ASP A 118 4.10 -11.43 -20.23
CA ASP A 118 3.41 -10.37 -19.51
C ASP A 118 4.18 -9.87 -18.28
N ASP A 119 3.79 -8.70 -17.78
CA ASP A 119 4.46 -7.92 -16.74
C ASP A 119 3.70 -7.84 -15.41
N LEU A 120 2.53 -8.49 -15.32
CA LEU A 120 1.75 -8.59 -14.09
C LEU A 120 1.98 -9.94 -13.41
N LYS A 121 2.54 -9.87 -12.20
CA LYS A 121 2.69 -11.02 -11.32
C LYS A 121 1.83 -10.90 -10.08
N ILE A 122 1.46 -12.04 -9.52
CA ILE A 122 0.76 -12.18 -8.26
C ILE A 122 1.66 -12.99 -7.34
N TYR A 123 1.96 -12.43 -6.19
CA TYR A 123 2.70 -13.12 -5.15
C TYR A 123 1.71 -13.60 -4.11
N TYR A 124 1.84 -14.86 -3.72
CA TYR A 124 1.13 -15.49 -2.62
C TYR A 124 2.19 -15.88 -1.60
N ASP A 125 2.02 -15.47 -0.35
CA ASP A 125 2.95 -15.71 0.74
C ASP A 125 2.20 -16.42 1.87
N HIS A 126 2.97 -17.03 2.76
CA HIS A 126 2.50 -17.79 3.91
C HIS A 126 1.62 -18.98 3.47
N VAL A 127 2.02 -19.63 2.38
CA VAL A 127 1.39 -20.88 1.92
C VAL A 127 1.93 -22.06 2.73
N GLU A 128 1.06 -23.02 3.03
CA GLU A 128 1.40 -24.25 3.76
C GLU A 128 1.92 -25.34 2.83
N GLU A 129 1.30 -25.46 1.65
CA GLU A 129 1.64 -26.50 0.67
C GLU A 129 1.56 -25.93 -0.74
N VAL A 130 2.58 -26.26 -1.54
CA VAL A 130 2.65 -25.93 -2.97
C VAL A 130 2.89 -27.19 -3.81
N GLY A 131 3.12 -27.06 -5.12
CA GLY A 131 3.44 -28.22 -5.96
C GLY A 131 2.23 -28.99 -6.49
N PHE A 132 1.00 -28.55 -6.20
CA PHE A 132 -0.22 -29.02 -6.89
C PHE A 132 -0.14 -28.83 -8.42
N VAL A 133 0.65 -27.82 -8.85
CA VAL A 133 0.98 -27.52 -10.24
C VAL A 133 2.47 -27.23 -10.33
N ALA A 134 3.16 -27.85 -11.30
CA ALA A 134 4.60 -27.65 -11.48
C ALA A 134 4.94 -26.24 -12.00
N ASN A 135 6.17 -25.79 -11.72
CA ASN A 135 6.70 -24.53 -12.26
C ASN A 135 6.64 -24.54 -13.80
N ASN A 136 6.40 -23.36 -14.38
CA ASN A 136 6.24 -23.11 -15.81
C ASN A 136 5.02 -23.77 -16.47
N VAL A 137 4.10 -24.36 -15.69
CA VAL A 137 2.82 -24.86 -16.23
C VAL A 137 1.79 -23.73 -16.26
N LYS A 138 1.10 -23.60 -17.39
CA LYS A 138 -0.04 -22.68 -17.53
C LYS A 138 -1.29 -23.30 -16.89
N VAL A 139 -2.03 -22.50 -16.13
CA VAL A 139 -3.34 -22.86 -15.57
C VAL A 139 -4.37 -21.80 -15.88
N THR A 140 -5.65 -22.16 -15.75
CA THR A 140 -6.76 -21.21 -15.88
C THR A 140 -7.13 -20.60 -14.53
N LYS A 141 -7.71 -19.41 -14.55
CA LYS A 141 -8.30 -18.73 -13.39
C LYS A 141 -9.21 -19.68 -12.61
N GLY A 142 -9.04 -19.71 -11.29
CA GLY A 142 -9.78 -20.60 -10.38
C GLY A 142 -9.16 -21.98 -10.18
N THR A 143 -8.06 -22.33 -10.86
CA THR A 143 -7.31 -23.57 -10.60
C THR A 143 -6.67 -23.50 -9.22
N LYS A 144 -6.75 -24.58 -8.43
CA LYS A 144 -6.00 -24.71 -7.18
C LYS A 144 -4.51 -24.76 -7.48
N ILE A 145 -3.74 -23.93 -6.79
CA ILE A 145 -2.28 -23.80 -6.99
C ILE A 145 -1.47 -23.96 -5.70
N ALA A 146 -2.07 -23.71 -4.54
CA ALA A 146 -1.45 -23.87 -3.23
C ALA A 146 -2.54 -24.08 -2.15
N GLU A 147 -2.09 -24.20 -0.91
CA GLU A 147 -2.90 -24.13 0.29
C GLU A 147 -2.38 -23.01 1.22
N SER A 148 -3.26 -22.27 1.90
CA SER A 148 -2.86 -21.21 2.83
C SER A 148 -2.34 -21.76 4.15
N GLY A 149 -1.35 -21.11 4.76
CA GLY A 149 -0.75 -21.46 6.05
C GLY A 149 -0.97 -20.40 7.13
N ASP A 150 -0.02 -20.31 8.06
CA ASP A 150 -0.09 -19.47 9.26
C ASP A 150 1.23 -18.80 9.68
N GLU A 151 2.17 -18.62 8.75
CA GLU A 151 3.50 -18.07 9.03
C GLU A 151 4.27 -18.87 10.10
N ASP A 152 4.27 -20.20 10.00
CA ASP A 152 4.88 -21.10 11.00
C ASP A 152 4.36 -20.84 12.44
N GLY A 153 3.09 -20.46 12.54
CA GLY A 153 2.41 -20.11 13.79
C GLY A 153 2.75 -18.73 14.38
N ALA A 154 3.43 -17.85 13.63
CA ALA A 154 3.73 -16.49 14.09
C ALA A 154 2.47 -15.61 14.21
N TYR A 155 1.45 -15.87 13.38
CA TYR A 155 0.19 -15.14 13.34
C TYR A 155 -0.99 -16.10 13.14
N ASP A 156 -2.22 -15.60 13.32
CA ASP A 156 -3.41 -16.38 12.99
C ASP A 156 -3.40 -16.77 11.50
N PRO A 157 -3.90 -17.97 11.13
CA PRO A 157 -3.94 -18.42 9.74
C PRO A 157 -4.58 -17.39 8.79
N HIS A 158 -3.90 -17.14 7.68
CA HIS A 158 -4.33 -16.19 6.66
C HIS A 158 -3.61 -16.45 5.33
N LEU A 159 -4.06 -15.78 4.28
CA LEU A 159 -3.31 -15.69 3.03
C LEU A 159 -2.82 -14.26 2.85
N HIS A 160 -1.52 -14.10 2.67
CA HIS A 160 -0.93 -12.86 2.18
C HIS A 160 -0.82 -12.92 0.65
N PHE A 161 -1.32 -11.91 -0.06
CA PHE A 161 -1.14 -11.85 -1.51
C PHE A 161 -1.11 -10.43 -2.07
N GLY A 162 -0.60 -10.27 -3.28
CA GLY A 162 -0.71 -8.99 -3.97
C GLY A 162 -0.09 -8.96 -5.35
N ALA A 163 -0.46 -7.95 -6.13
CA ALA A 163 0.13 -7.69 -7.42
C ALA A 163 1.57 -7.15 -7.29
N LYS A 164 2.46 -7.63 -8.16
CA LYS A 164 3.82 -7.15 -8.35
C LYS A 164 4.09 -6.92 -9.83
N ALA A 165 4.88 -5.91 -10.14
CA ALA A 165 5.34 -5.65 -11.49
C ALA A 165 6.64 -4.85 -11.48
N VAL A 166 7.36 -4.85 -12.60
CA VAL A 166 8.55 -4.02 -12.77
C VAL A 166 8.13 -2.55 -12.82
N ARG A 167 8.76 -1.73 -11.99
CA ARG A 167 8.63 -0.28 -12.04
C ARG A 167 9.82 0.30 -12.79
N THR A 168 9.57 1.28 -13.65
CA THR A 168 10.62 1.91 -14.48
C THR A 168 11.79 2.38 -13.63
N GLY A 169 12.99 1.92 -13.97
CA GLY A 169 14.23 2.29 -13.27
C GLY A 169 14.47 1.55 -11.95
N THR A 170 13.63 0.56 -11.60
CA THR A 170 13.77 -0.24 -10.38
C THR A 170 13.58 -1.73 -10.66
N THR A 171 13.69 -2.54 -9.62
CA THR A 171 13.25 -3.94 -9.63
C THR A 171 11.72 -4.02 -9.57
N GLU A 172 11.23 -5.24 -9.46
CA GLU A 172 9.84 -5.52 -9.14
C GLU A 172 9.41 -4.90 -7.80
N VAL A 173 8.23 -4.30 -7.79
CA VAL A 173 7.64 -3.64 -6.62
C VAL A 173 6.17 -4.07 -6.45
N TRP A 174 5.64 -3.87 -5.25
CA TRP A 174 4.24 -4.15 -4.94
C TRP A 174 3.33 -3.08 -5.53
N MET A 175 2.34 -3.50 -6.31
CA MET A 175 1.40 -2.63 -7.00
C MET A 175 0.08 -2.52 -6.23
N ARG A 176 -0.68 -1.48 -6.55
CA ARG A 176 -2.06 -1.32 -6.06
C ARG A 176 -2.92 -2.52 -6.44
N ASN A 177 -3.70 -3.03 -5.49
CA ASN A 177 -4.62 -4.15 -5.72
C ASN A 177 -6.02 -3.65 -6.11
N GLU A 178 -6.50 -2.57 -5.51
CA GLU A 178 -7.82 -1.98 -5.76
C GLU A 178 -8.22 -1.92 -7.25
N PRO A 179 -7.35 -1.45 -8.19
CA PRO A 179 -7.71 -1.34 -9.60
C PRO A 179 -8.13 -2.66 -10.27
N TYR A 180 -7.68 -3.81 -9.76
CA TYR A 180 -8.02 -5.13 -10.30
C TYR A 180 -9.32 -5.72 -9.76
N TYR A 181 -9.89 -5.11 -8.71
CA TYR A 181 -11.03 -5.63 -7.96
C TYR A 181 -12.20 -4.64 -7.85
N ARG A 182 -12.25 -3.62 -8.73
CA ARG A 182 -13.32 -2.61 -8.79
C ARG A 182 -14.71 -3.16 -9.08
N SER A 183 -14.82 -4.38 -9.60
CA SER A 183 -16.08 -5.08 -9.83
C SER A 183 -16.52 -5.95 -8.66
N VAL A 184 -15.69 -6.10 -7.62
CA VAL A 184 -15.92 -7.03 -6.50
C VAL A 184 -16.55 -6.30 -5.32
N SER A 185 -17.86 -6.39 -5.21
CA SER A 185 -18.63 -5.75 -4.12
C SER A 185 -18.26 -6.29 -2.73
N ALA A 186 -17.90 -7.56 -2.62
CA ALA A 186 -17.45 -8.19 -1.36
C ALA A 186 -16.22 -7.51 -0.74
N TRP A 187 -15.37 -6.90 -1.57
CA TRP A 187 -14.21 -6.11 -1.15
C TRP A 187 -14.44 -4.60 -1.32
N ASN A 188 -15.69 -4.18 -1.21
CA ASN A 188 -16.10 -2.78 -1.28
C ASN A 188 -15.59 -2.13 -2.59
N TYR A 189 -15.71 -2.86 -3.70
CA TYR A 189 -15.21 -2.47 -5.02
C TYR A 189 -13.70 -2.17 -5.02
N GLY A 190 -12.93 -3.03 -4.34
CA GLY A 190 -11.47 -2.95 -4.21
C GLY A 190 -10.96 -2.04 -3.08
N LYS A 191 -11.81 -1.20 -2.47
CA LYS A 191 -11.39 -0.30 -1.38
C LYS A 191 -10.90 -1.02 -0.13
N ASP A 192 -11.35 -2.25 0.09
CA ASP A 192 -10.87 -3.07 1.21
C ASP A 192 -9.40 -3.51 1.02
N LEU A 193 -8.82 -3.43 -0.19
CA LEU A 193 -7.50 -3.97 -0.50
C LEU A 193 -6.35 -2.95 -0.39
N ASP A 194 -6.60 -1.66 -0.65
CA ASP A 194 -5.57 -0.62 -0.59
C ASP A 194 -5.86 0.36 0.56
N PHE A 195 -4.87 0.69 1.38
CA PHE A 195 -5.02 1.64 2.49
C PHE A 195 -5.59 2.99 2.02
N ILE A 196 -5.00 3.56 0.98
CA ILE A 196 -5.54 4.70 0.20
C ILE A 196 -6.04 4.16 -1.15
N SER A 197 -7.32 4.33 -1.43
CA SER A 197 -8.06 3.76 -2.57
C SER A 197 -8.94 4.80 -3.26
N ASN A 198 -9.57 4.45 -4.39
CA ASN A 198 -10.51 5.31 -5.13
C ASN A 198 -10.01 6.75 -5.34
N VAL A 199 -8.77 6.88 -5.82
CA VAL A 199 -8.17 8.17 -6.12
C VAL A 199 -8.86 8.79 -7.33
N ALA A 200 -9.42 9.98 -7.18
CA ALA A 200 -10.19 10.65 -8.21
C ALA A 200 -9.88 12.16 -8.25
N TRP A 201 -9.86 12.70 -9.47
CA TRP A 201 -9.84 14.14 -9.73
C TRP A 201 -11.22 14.58 -10.19
N ASN A 202 -11.94 15.26 -9.30
CA ASN A 202 -13.35 15.56 -9.43
C ASN A 202 -13.57 17.02 -9.81
N ALA A 203 -14.54 17.25 -10.68
CA ALA A 203 -14.99 18.58 -11.12
C ALA A 203 -13.88 19.50 -11.64
N GLY A 204 -12.71 18.95 -11.98
CA GLY A 204 -11.57 19.69 -12.50
C GLY A 204 -10.61 20.26 -11.47
N ASP A 205 -10.98 20.26 -10.19
CA ASP A 205 -10.28 21.04 -9.14
C ASP A 205 -10.11 20.30 -7.81
N THR A 206 -10.84 19.21 -7.57
CA THR A 206 -10.86 18.52 -6.28
C THR A 206 -10.19 17.16 -6.34
N ILE A 207 -9.15 16.95 -5.52
CA ILE A 207 -8.61 15.62 -5.27
C ILE A 207 -9.46 14.90 -4.22
N SER A 208 -9.80 13.63 -4.49
CA SER A 208 -10.54 12.78 -3.56
C SER A 208 -9.92 11.39 -3.44
N VAL A 209 -9.94 10.83 -2.23
CA VAL A 209 -9.51 9.45 -1.94
C VAL A 209 -10.42 8.80 -0.91
N SER A 210 -10.52 7.47 -0.93
CA SER A 210 -11.03 6.69 0.21
C SER A 210 -9.86 6.17 1.05
N SER A 211 -9.93 6.26 2.37
CA SER A 211 -8.86 5.76 3.23
C SER A 211 -9.38 5.32 4.60
N TYR A 212 -8.94 4.15 5.04
CA TYR A 212 -9.23 3.58 6.36
C TYR A 212 -8.30 2.39 6.62
N VAL A 213 -8.07 2.11 7.89
CA VAL A 213 -7.37 0.90 8.35
C VAL A 213 -8.34 -0.26 8.33
N MET A 214 -7.88 -1.47 8.01
CA MET A 214 -8.52 -2.72 8.42
C MET A 214 -7.60 -3.44 9.38
N ASN A 215 -8.11 -3.79 10.57
CA ASN A 215 -7.44 -4.69 11.51
C ASN A 215 -8.39 -5.84 11.80
N ASN A 216 -8.03 -7.05 11.37
CA ASN A 216 -8.81 -8.26 11.65
C ASN A 216 -10.31 -8.09 11.31
N GLY A 217 -10.59 -7.60 10.10
CA GLY A 217 -11.95 -7.35 9.62
C GLY A 217 -12.62 -6.07 10.15
N THR A 218 -12.01 -5.36 11.11
CA THR A 218 -12.59 -4.17 11.73
C THR A 218 -12.00 -2.89 11.13
N PRO A 219 -12.81 -2.01 10.54
CA PRO A 219 -12.32 -0.75 10.00
C PRO A 219 -12.06 0.27 11.11
N SER A 220 -10.99 1.07 10.98
CA SER A 220 -10.77 2.24 11.83
C SER A 220 -10.39 3.48 11.03
N ASP A 221 -10.67 4.62 11.63
CA ASP A 221 -10.50 5.92 11.00
C ASP A 221 -9.02 6.34 10.87
N VAL A 222 -8.77 7.22 9.91
CA VAL A 222 -7.48 7.86 9.62
C VAL A 222 -7.66 9.37 9.50
N THR A 223 -6.56 10.11 9.46
CA THR A 223 -6.52 11.49 8.97
C THR A 223 -5.84 11.54 7.61
N ALA A 224 -6.10 12.59 6.82
CA ALA A 224 -5.44 12.77 5.54
C ALA A 224 -5.09 14.24 5.28
N VAL A 225 -3.96 14.44 4.60
CA VAL A 225 -3.47 15.74 4.13
C VAL A 225 -3.14 15.66 2.65
N ALA A 226 -3.47 16.72 1.92
CA ALA A 226 -3.03 16.91 0.54
C ALA A 226 -1.75 17.76 0.57
N PHE A 227 -0.65 17.22 0.06
CA PHE A 227 0.53 18.00 -0.26
C PHE A 227 0.42 18.48 -1.69
N HIS A 228 0.50 19.79 -1.92
CA HIS A 228 0.33 20.38 -3.24
C HIS A 228 1.32 21.53 -3.48
N ARG A 229 1.60 21.78 -4.76
CA ARG A 229 2.41 22.91 -5.22
C ARG A 229 2.11 23.24 -6.67
N ALA A 230 2.32 24.49 -7.08
CA ALA A 230 2.33 24.85 -8.50
C ALA A 230 3.48 24.13 -9.23
N ASN A 231 3.26 23.72 -10.47
CA ASN A 231 4.31 23.10 -11.26
C ASN A 231 5.50 24.06 -11.45
N GLY A 232 6.72 23.51 -11.40
CA GLY A 232 7.96 24.31 -11.46
C GLY A 232 8.46 24.85 -10.11
N THR A 233 7.72 24.68 -9.02
CA THR A 233 8.20 24.99 -7.66
C THR A 233 8.74 23.75 -6.94
N SER A 234 9.56 23.95 -5.91
CA SER A 234 10.21 22.87 -5.15
C SER A 234 9.55 22.56 -3.81
N THR A 235 8.94 23.53 -3.15
CA THR A 235 8.35 23.35 -1.81
C THR A 235 6.92 22.87 -1.89
N TRP A 236 6.59 21.83 -1.11
CA TRP A 236 5.23 21.34 -0.91
C TRP A 236 4.51 22.11 0.19
N THR A 237 3.30 22.56 -0.09
CA THR A 237 2.36 23.06 0.91
C THR A 237 1.43 21.92 1.33
N SER A 238 1.14 21.80 2.63
CA SER A 238 0.21 20.78 3.15
C SER A 238 -1.11 21.41 3.56
N SER A 239 -2.22 20.79 3.17
CA SER A 239 -3.56 21.18 3.59
C SER A 239 -4.33 19.97 4.12
N THR A 240 -5.01 20.14 5.25
CA THR A 240 -5.89 19.09 5.81
C THR A 240 -7.04 18.83 4.86
N MET A 241 -7.30 17.55 4.57
CA MET A 241 -8.44 17.16 3.73
C MET A 241 -9.72 17.09 4.55
N THR A 242 -10.84 17.49 3.95
CA THR A 242 -12.17 17.35 4.54
C THR A 242 -12.61 15.89 4.48
N LYS A 243 -12.90 15.30 5.64
CA LYS A 243 -13.41 13.94 5.77
C LYS A 243 -14.94 13.91 5.74
N SER A 244 -15.50 12.96 4.99
CA SER A 244 -16.89 12.53 5.10
C SER A 244 -16.97 11.02 5.33
N GLY A 245 -18.02 10.55 6.01
CA GLY A 245 -18.17 9.13 6.38
C GLY A 245 -17.17 8.66 7.45
N THR A 246 -17.26 7.37 7.80
CA THR A 246 -16.39 6.69 8.76
C THR A 246 -16.08 5.26 8.29
N GLY A 247 -14.96 4.70 8.76
CA GLY A 247 -14.54 3.34 8.42
C GLY A 247 -14.54 3.09 6.91
N LYS A 248 -15.22 2.03 6.45
CA LYS A 248 -15.28 1.65 5.02
C LYS A 248 -15.93 2.68 4.08
N SER A 249 -16.60 3.69 4.64
CA SER A 249 -17.24 4.79 3.90
C SER A 249 -16.43 6.09 3.92
N ALA A 250 -15.28 6.12 4.61
CA ALA A 250 -14.48 7.33 4.75
C ALA A 250 -13.92 7.80 3.41
N VAL A 251 -14.25 9.05 3.05
CA VAL A 251 -13.76 9.76 1.87
C VAL A 251 -13.14 11.07 2.32
N PHE A 252 -11.98 11.39 1.76
CA PHE A 252 -11.25 12.62 2.01
C PHE A 252 -11.23 13.44 0.72
N THR A 253 -11.45 14.75 0.83
CA THR A 253 -11.48 15.67 -0.31
C THR A 253 -10.68 16.93 -0.01
N PHE A 254 -10.06 17.51 -1.04
CA PHE A 254 -9.48 18.83 -0.97
C PHE A 254 -9.63 19.54 -2.31
N ASP A 255 -10.19 20.75 -2.27
CA ASP A 255 -10.45 21.59 -3.45
C ASP A 255 -9.27 22.55 -3.69
N LEU A 256 -8.52 22.28 -4.75
CA LEU A 256 -7.35 23.06 -5.14
C LEU A 256 -7.74 24.31 -5.93
N GLY A 257 -8.97 24.43 -6.44
CA GLY A 257 -9.48 25.61 -7.14
C GLY A 257 -9.59 26.84 -6.23
N ASN A 258 -9.74 26.63 -4.92
CA ASN A 258 -9.69 27.70 -3.92
C ASN A 258 -8.26 28.21 -3.64
N THR A 259 -7.24 27.49 -4.11
CA THR A 259 -5.82 27.80 -3.88
C THR A 259 -5.13 28.28 -5.17
N TYR A 260 -5.49 27.70 -6.30
CA TYR A 260 -4.86 27.94 -7.59
C TYR A 260 -5.89 28.36 -8.63
N SER A 261 -5.53 29.30 -9.50
CA SER A 261 -6.41 29.74 -10.58
C SER A 261 -6.56 28.68 -11.66
N THR A 262 -7.71 28.67 -12.36
CA THR A 262 -7.96 27.84 -13.53
C THR A 262 -6.82 27.91 -14.55
N GLY A 263 -6.47 26.76 -15.14
CA GLY A 263 -5.35 26.60 -16.08
C GLY A 263 -3.98 26.40 -15.42
N THR A 264 -3.88 26.56 -14.10
CA THR A 264 -2.64 26.25 -13.38
C THR A 264 -2.39 24.74 -13.38
N VAL A 265 -1.17 24.34 -13.74
CA VAL A 265 -0.71 22.95 -13.52
C VAL A 265 -0.25 22.82 -12.08
N VAL A 266 -0.86 21.91 -11.33
CA VAL A 266 -0.61 21.66 -9.92
C VAL A 266 -0.15 20.23 -9.75
N ASN A 267 0.89 20.06 -8.94
CA ASN A 267 1.36 18.75 -8.50
C ASN A 267 0.77 18.46 -7.12
N VAL A 268 0.21 17.27 -6.93
CA VAL A 268 -0.47 16.88 -5.69
C VAL A 268 -0.17 15.42 -5.31
N MET A 269 0.02 15.17 -4.02
CA MET A 269 0.04 13.83 -3.43
C MET A 269 -0.80 13.83 -2.16
N VAL A 270 -1.29 12.67 -1.76
CA VAL A 270 -2.07 12.51 -0.52
C VAL A 270 -1.27 11.68 0.46
N ARG A 271 -1.22 12.13 1.72
CA ARG A 271 -0.74 11.33 2.85
C ARG A 271 -1.92 10.99 3.74
N ALA A 272 -2.05 9.73 4.13
CA ALA A 272 -2.98 9.30 5.17
C ALA A 272 -2.21 8.77 6.38
N THR A 273 -2.64 9.19 7.57
CA THR A 273 -1.98 8.86 8.84
C THR A 273 -2.88 7.93 9.65
N ARG A 274 -2.34 6.78 10.06
CA ARG A 274 -3.00 5.82 10.95
C ARG A 274 -2.75 6.20 12.41
N PRO A 275 -3.79 6.58 13.18
CA PRO A 275 -3.60 6.92 14.58
C PRO A 275 -3.16 5.72 15.44
N GLY A 276 -2.47 6.00 16.53
CA GLY A 276 -2.11 5.01 17.56
C GLY A 276 -0.82 4.22 17.30
N LEU A 277 -0.07 4.57 16.25
CA LEU A 277 1.28 4.06 16.00
C LEU A 277 2.32 5.02 16.59
N SER A 278 3.41 4.49 17.12
CA SER A 278 4.50 5.30 17.69
C SER A 278 5.53 5.74 16.65
N VAL A 279 5.61 5.04 15.52
CA VAL A 279 6.53 5.30 14.40
C VAL A 279 5.89 4.84 13.09
N TYR A 280 6.29 5.47 11.97
CA TYR A 280 5.93 5.09 10.60
C TYR A 280 4.44 4.84 10.42
N ASP A 281 3.66 5.86 10.76
CA ASP A 281 2.21 5.87 10.79
C ASP A 281 1.57 6.47 9.53
N ASP A 282 2.41 6.89 8.59
CA ASP A 282 2.04 7.53 7.34
C ASP A 282 2.18 6.58 6.14
N ALA A 283 1.23 6.72 5.22
CA ALA A 283 1.34 6.18 3.88
C ALA A 283 0.97 7.24 2.86
N PHE A 284 1.57 7.15 1.67
CA PHE A 284 1.40 8.12 0.60
C PHE A 284 0.67 7.52 -0.60
N MET A 285 0.03 8.41 -1.36
CA MET A 285 -0.50 8.16 -2.68
C MET A 285 0.02 9.27 -3.61
N ILE A 286 0.86 8.97 -4.60
CA ILE A 286 1.26 7.63 -5.08
C ILE A 286 2.34 7.02 -4.15
N PRO A 287 2.21 5.75 -3.73
CA PRO A 287 3.19 5.13 -2.84
C PRO A 287 4.47 4.77 -3.59
N LYS A 288 5.59 4.82 -2.87
CA LYS A 288 6.91 4.55 -3.41
C LYS A 288 7.81 3.83 -2.39
N TYR A 289 7.92 4.38 -1.20
CA TYR A 289 8.92 3.98 -0.21
C TYR A 289 8.37 3.07 0.89
N ALA A 290 9.26 2.24 1.45
CA ALA A 290 8.95 1.41 2.60
C ALA A 290 8.70 2.25 3.85
N GLN A 291 9.40 3.33 4.16
CA GLN A 291 9.07 4.14 5.34
C GLN A 291 9.28 5.61 5.02
N PRO A 292 8.36 6.23 4.25
CA PRO A 292 8.52 7.60 3.80
C PRO A 292 8.52 8.57 4.99
N ALA A 293 9.29 9.64 4.89
CA ALA A 293 9.15 10.75 5.82
C ALA A 293 7.74 11.34 5.77
N GLU A 294 7.25 11.79 6.92
CA GLU A 294 5.93 12.42 7.06
C GLU A 294 5.78 13.68 6.19
N ASN A 295 6.89 14.39 5.97
CA ASN A 295 6.94 15.67 5.28
C ASN A 295 7.87 15.53 4.07
N PRO A 296 7.36 15.61 2.83
CA PRO A 296 8.20 15.47 1.64
C PRO A 296 9.24 16.58 1.48
N ASN A 297 9.15 17.68 2.25
CA ASN A 297 10.18 18.73 2.28
C ASN A 297 11.37 18.42 3.20
N SER A 298 11.29 17.43 4.08
CA SER A 298 12.37 17.11 5.05
C SER A 298 13.45 16.18 4.49
N THR A 299 13.39 15.89 3.19
CA THR A 299 14.23 14.90 2.53
C THR A 299 14.59 15.32 1.11
N ALA A 300 15.74 14.84 0.62
CA ALA A 300 16.13 15.01 -0.77
C ALA A 300 15.48 13.95 -1.70
N ASN A 301 14.91 12.88 -1.13
CA ASN A 301 14.28 11.81 -1.90
C ASN A 301 12.96 12.29 -2.52
N LYS A 302 12.80 12.04 -3.82
CA LYS A 302 11.63 12.50 -4.58
C LYS A 302 10.45 11.56 -4.39
N TYR A 303 9.29 12.12 -4.12
CA TYR A 303 8.02 11.40 -4.05
C TYR A 303 7.36 11.41 -5.42
N ASP A 304 6.55 10.38 -5.68
CA ASP A 304 5.64 10.39 -6.81
C ASP A 304 4.42 11.27 -6.50
N TYR A 305 3.80 11.82 -7.54
CA TYR A 305 2.67 12.73 -7.40
C TYR A 305 1.78 12.67 -8.64
N PHE A 306 0.59 13.24 -8.53
CA PHE A 306 -0.27 13.52 -9.68
C PHE A 306 0.02 14.93 -10.18
N SER A 307 0.11 15.10 -11.50
CA SER A 307 0.10 16.40 -12.16
C SER A 307 -1.27 16.63 -12.78
N CYS A 308 -1.93 17.69 -12.36
CA CYS A 308 -3.33 18.01 -12.67
C CYS A 308 -3.41 19.45 -13.18
N THR A 309 -4.34 19.74 -14.09
CA THR A 309 -4.62 21.13 -14.50
C THR A 309 -5.95 21.57 -13.91
N ILE A 310 -5.94 22.67 -13.14
CA ILE A 310 -7.16 23.26 -12.56
C ILE A 310 -8.14 23.60 -13.68
N GLY A 311 -9.38 23.15 -13.55
CA GLY A 311 -10.45 23.24 -14.54
C GLY A 311 -10.46 22.13 -15.60
N GLN A 312 -9.59 21.11 -15.49
CA GLN A 312 -9.57 19.96 -16.41
C GLN A 312 -9.77 18.65 -15.65
N THR A 313 -10.44 17.68 -16.27
CA THR A 313 -10.89 16.43 -15.62
C THR A 313 -9.83 15.34 -15.50
N ALA A 314 -8.62 15.55 -16.03
CA ALA A 314 -7.58 14.54 -16.06
C ALA A 314 -6.36 14.95 -15.23
N CYS A 315 -5.85 13.98 -14.47
CA CYS A 315 -4.52 14.03 -13.86
C CYS A 315 -3.66 12.90 -14.42
N THR A 316 -2.35 13.13 -14.44
CA THR A 316 -1.38 12.09 -14.80
C THR A 316 -0.48 11.78 -13.62
N ALA A 317 -0.27 10.49 -13.34
CA ALA A 317 0.71 10.05 -12.39
C ALA A 317 2.13 10.36 -12.90
N VAL A 318 2.93 11.04 -12.09
CA VAL A 318 4.34 11.32 -12.36
C VAL A 318 5.19 10.42 -11.47
N VAL A 319 5.82 9.43 -12.10
CA VAL A 319 6.75 8.49 -11.48
C VAL A 319 8.14 9.12 -11.49
N THR A 320 8.69 9.36 -10.31
CA THR A 320 10.01 9.94 -10.14
C THR A 320 11.08 8.85 -10.05
N SER A 321 12.27 9.14 -10.60
CA SER A 321 13.51 8.39 -10.32
C SER A 321 13.80 8.47 -8.83
#